data_AF-A0A1B6YKV1-F1
#
_entry.id   AF-A0A1B6YKV1-F1
#
_cell.length_a   1.000
_cell.length_b   1.000
_cell.length_c   1.000
_cell.angle_alpha   90.00
_cell.angle_beta   90.00
_cell.angle_gamma   90.00
#
_symmetry.space_group_name_H-M   'P 1'
#
loop_
_entity.id
_entity.type
_entity.pdbx_description
1 polymer ?
#
loop_
_entity_poly.entity_id
_entity_poly.type
_entity_poly.pdbx_seq_one_letter_code
_entity_poly.pdbx_strand_id
1 'polypeptide(L)'
;MSKISSETLFFAGIFLALPGVLLALRFLWRKPQWWMIVTLIIVVGWAACLLSVITHFDDLYQRVEATDTPSPELLDQAFSDGGPLVFAALFGWLIALAYAAPWFVLFWMATWLRNLVRRFRRADD
;
A
#
# COMPACT_ATOMS: atom_id res chain seq x y z
N MET A 1 13.54 18.53 -7.69
CA MET A 1 13.06 17.91 -6.43
C MET A 1 11.59 18.27 -6.26
N SER A 2 10.68 17.40 -6.72
CA SER A 2 9.23 17.63 -6.58
C SER A 2 8.86 17.60 -5.10
N LYS A 3 8.17 18.64 -4.61
CA LYS A 3 7.62 18.64 -3.25
C LYS A 3 6.52 17.58 -3.22
N ILE A 4 6.78 16.47 -2.54
CA ILE A 4 5.74 15.48 -2.24
C ILE A 4 4.63 16.21 -1.49
N SER A 5 3.40 16.19 -2.01
CA SER A 5 2.27 16.87 -1.38
C SER A 5 1.95 16.18 -0.05
N SER A 6 1.46 16.95 0.91
CA SER A 6 1.01 16.42 2.21
C SER A 6 -0.06 15.33 2.07
N GLU A 7 -0.86 15.41 1.00
CA GLU A 7 -1.88 14.43 0.66
C GLU A 7 -1.27 13.09 0.24
N THR A 8 -0.24 13.09 -0.61
CA THR A 8 0.47 11.87 -0.99
C THR A 8 1.10 11.17 0.21
N LEU A 9 1.68 11.94 1.15
CA LEU A 9 2.22 11.39 2.39
C LEU A 9 1.13 10.79 3.28
N PHE A 10 -0.04 11.43 3.35
CA PHE A 10 -1.17 10.93 4.10
C PHE A 10 -1.71 9.60 3.53
N PHE A 11 -1.91 9.53 2.21
CA PHE A 11 -2.34 8.29 1.54
C PHE A 11 -1.32 7.17 1.66
N ALA A 12 -0.03 7.48 1.50
CA ALA A 12 1.05 6.52 1.72
C ALA A 12 1.07 6.01 3.17
N GLY A 13 0.85 6.91 4.14
CA GLY A 13 0.73 6.56 5.55
C GLY A 13 -0.42 5.61 5.83
N ILE A 14 -1.62 5.88 5.28
CA ILE A 14 -2.78 4.98 5.40
C ILE A 14 -2.48 3.64 4.75
N PHE A 15 -1.96 3.63 3.53
CA PHE A 15 -1.61 2.43 2.79
C PHE A 15 -0.64 1.53 3.58
N LEU A 16 0.38 2.13 4.19
CA LEU A 16 1.37 1.42 4.97
C LEU A 16 0.83 0.94 6.32
N ALA A 17 0.01 1.75 7.00
CA ALA A 17 -0.49 1.46 8.33
C ALA A 17 -1.69 0.50 8.33
N LEU A 18 -2.51 0.49 7.27
CA LEU A 18 -3.76 -0.26 7.20
C LEU A 18 -3.57 -1.76 7.48
N PRO A 19 -2.60 -2.49 6.87
CA PRO A 19 -2.39 -3.90 7.20
C PRO A 19 -2.05 -4.10 8.68
N GLY A 20 -1.20 -3.24 9.23
CA GLY A 20 -0.82 -3.27 10.65
C GLY A 20 -2.01 -3.06 11.58
N VAL A 21 -2.86 -2.07 11.29
CA VAL A 21 -4.07 -1.78 12.07
C VAL A 21 -5.04 -2.96 12.02
N LEU A 22 -5.32 -3.52 10.83
CA LEU A 22 -6.24 -4.66 10.69
C LEU A 22 -5.73 -5.91 11.43
N LEU A 23 -4.42 -6.17 11.39
CA LEU A 23 -3.81 -7.28 12.12
C LEU A 23 -3.76 -7.04 13.63
N ALA A 24 -3.52 -5.81 14.08
CA ALA A 24 -3.61 -5.45 15.50
C ALA A 24 -5.03 -5.62 16.02
N LEU A 25 -6.05 -5.15 15.29
CA LEU A 25 -7.46 -5.36 15.61
C LEU A 25 -7.79 -6.86 15.70
N ARG A 26 -7.25 -7.67 14.79
CA ARG A 26 -7.37 -9.13 14.88
C ARG A 26 -6.70 -9.70 16.12
N PHE A 27 -5.53 -9.22 16.49
CA PHE A 27 -4.79 -9.69 17.66
C PHE A 27 -5.53 -9.38 18.98
N LEU A 28 -6.16 -8.21 19.06
CA LEU A 28 -6.88 -7.74 20.26
C LEU A 28 -8.28 -8.37 20.35
N TRP A 29 -9.05 -8.34 19.27
CA TRP A 29 -10.49 -8.68 19.31
C TRP A 29 -10.87 -9.98 18.61
N ARG A 30 -9.94 -10.64 17.89
CA ARG A 30 -10.17 -11.89 17.13
C ARG A 30 -11.26 -11.83 16.04
N LYS A 31 -11.89 -10.67 15.81
CA LYS A 31 -13.13 -10.56 15.02
C LYS A 31 -13.01 -10.27 13.53
N PRO A 32 -12.00 -9.58 12.96
CA PRO A 32 -11.94 -9.53 11.50
C PRO A 32 -11.50 -10.89 10.96
N GLN A 33 -12.36 -11.51 10.14
CA GLN A 33 -12.05 -12.76 9.45
C GLN A 33 -10.91 -12.53 8.45
N TRP A 34 -10.07 -13.55 8.21
CA TRP A 34 -8.87 -13.41 7.37
C TRP A 34 -9.19 -12.92 5.95
N TRP A 35 -10.25 -13.43 5.33
CA TRP A 35 -10.66 -12.99 4.00
C TRP A 35 -11.03 -11.51 3.98
N MET A 36 -11.70 -10.99 5.03
CA MET A 36 -12.02 -9.56 5.11
C MET A 36 -10.76 -8.70 5.17
N ILE A 37 -9.75 -9.12 5.93
CA ILE A 37 -8.47 -8.40 6.04
C ILE A 37 -7.78 -8.36 4.69
N VAL A 38 -7.66 -9.52 4.03
CA VAL A 38 -6.99 -9.63 2.73
C VAL A 38 -7.76 -8.83 1.67
N THR A 39 -9.08 -8.95 1.62
CA THR A 39 -9.93 -8.18 0.70
C THR A 39 -9.78 -6.68 0.93
N LEU A 40 -9.79 -6.20 2.18
CA LEU A 40 -9.60 -4.77 2.48
C LEU A 40 -8.22 -4.27 2.06
N ILE A 41 -7.15 -5.04 2.32
CA ILE A 41 -5.80 -4.69 1.88
C ILE A 41 -5.74 -4.61 0.35
N ILE A 42 -6.32 -5.60 -0.34
CA ILE A 42 -6.36 -5.64 -1.81
C ILE A 42 -7.14 -4.45 -2.35
N VAL A 43 -8.37 -4.22 -1.90
CA VAL A 43 -9.25 -3.19 -2.45
C VAL A 43 -8.71 -1.80 -2.17
N VAL A 44 -8.36 -1.50 -0.90
CA VAL A 44 -7.85 -0.17 -0.54
C VAL A 44 -6.48 0.07 -1.16
N GLY A 45 -5.62 -0.95 -1.15
CA GLY A 45 -4.29 -0.81 -1.73
C GLY A 45 -4.31 -0.66 -3.25
N TRP A 46 -5.16 -1.42 -3.93
CA TRP A 46 -5.37 -1.27 -5.36
C TRP A 46 -5.97 0.08 -5.71
N ALA A 47 -6.98 0.56 -4.97
CA ALA A 47 -7.56 1.88 -5.17
C ALA A 47 -6.52 3.00 -4.99
N ALA A 48 -5.62 2.87 -4.01
CA ALA A 48 -4.53 3.82 -3.82
C ALA A 48 -3.53 3.83 -4.99
N CYS A 49 -3.15 2.64 -5.50
CA CYS A 49 -2.30 2.54 -6.69
C CYS A 49 -3.00 3.14 -7.92
N LEU A 50 -4.28 2.82 -8.13
CA LEU A 50 -5.06 3.33 -9.25
C LEU A 50 -5.19 4.85 -9.20
N LEU A 51 -5.51 5.41 -8.02
CA LEU A 51 -5.60 6.85 -7.83
C LEU A 51 -4.26 7.53 -8.09
N SER A 52 -3.15 6.94 -7.62
CA SER A 52 -1.81 7.45 -7.89
C SER A 52 -1.45 7.45 -9.38
N VAL A 53 -1.91 6.45 -10.14
CA VAL A 53 -1.71 6.41 -11.60
C VAL A 53 -2.54 7.50 -12.27
N ILE A 54 -3.80 7.65 -11.89
CA ILE A 54 -4.70 8.68 -12.44
C ILE A 54 -4.14 10.08 -12.19
N THR A 55 -3.74 10.39 -10.95
CA THR A 55 -3.20 11.72 -10.61
C THR A 55 -1.88 12.01 -11.30
N HIS A 56 -1.04 10.99 -11.52
CA HIS A 56 0.19 11.14 -12.26
C HIS A 56 -0.06 11.49 -13.74
N PHE A 57 -1.00 10.80 -14.39
CA PHE A 57 -1.38 11.13 -15.77
C PHE A 57 -2.05 12.50 -15.88
N ASP A 58 -2.86 12.90 -14.90
CA ASP A 58 -3.47 14.23 -14.86
C ASP A 58 -2.42 15.34 -14.73
N ASP A 59 -1.41 15.18 -13.86
CA ASP A 59 -0.29 16.14 -13.73
C ASP A 59 0.55 16.20 -15.02
N LEU A 60 0.81 15.05 -15.67
CA LEU A 60 1.49 15.01 -16.97
C LEU A 60 0.68 15.73 -18.05
N TYR A 61 -0.63 15.49 -18.12
CA TYR A 61 -1.49 16.11 -19.11
C TYR A 61 -1.54 17.64 -18.93
N GLN A 62 -1.70 18.11 -17.69
CA GLN A 62 -1.69 19.54 -17.37
C GLN A 62 -0.37 20.22 -17.76
N ARG A 63 0.77 19.54 -17.57
CA ARG A 63 2.09 20.07 -17.96
C ARG A 63 2.28 20.16 -19.47
N VAL A 64 1.77 19.17 -20.20
CA VAL A 64 1.80 19.15 -21.68
C VAL A 64 0.91 20.26 -22.23
N GLU A 65 -0.31 20.41 -21.71
CA GLU A 65 -1.25 21.46 -22.14
C GLU A 65 -0.75 22.88 -21.81
N ALA A 66 -0.01 23.04 -20.71
CA ALA A 66 0.60 24.31 -20.33
C ALA A 66 1.85 24.70 -21.17
N THR A 67 2.31 23.84 -22.11
CA THR A 67 3.54 24.06 -22.88
C THR A 67 3.28 24.00 -24.39
N ASP A 68 3.42 25.13 -25.11
CA ASP A 68 3.19 25.23 -26.57
C ASP A 68 4.11 24.32 -27.42
N THR A 69 5.30 23.96 -26.92
CA THR A 69 6.22 22.99 -27.54
C THR A 69 6.73 22.01 -26.49
N PRO A 70 6.12 20.82 -26.34
CA PRO A 70 6.54 19.87 -25.32
C PRO A 70 7.99 19.42 -25.57
N SER A 71 8.82 19.52 -24.54
CA SER A 71 10.23 19.10 -24.63
C SER A 71 10.32 17.59 -24.93
N PRO A 72 11.35 17.15 -25.67
CA PRO A 72 11.57 15.73 -25.95
C PRO A 72 11.65 14.87 -24.69
N GLU A 73 12.20 15.42 -23.61
CA GLU A 73 12.33 14.75 -22.30
C GLU A 73 10.96 14.46 -21.66
N LEU A 74 9.98 15.37 -21.79
CA LEU A 74 8.63 15.14 -21.28
C LEU A 74 7.89 14.07 -22.07
N LEU A 75 8.10 14.01 -23.39
CA LEU A 75 7.53 12.98 -24.25
C LEU A 75 8.15 11.61 -23.94
N ASP A 76 9.48 11.54 -23.82
CA ASP A 76 10.18 10.31 -23.43
C ASP A 76 9.73 9.81 -22.06
N GLN A 77 9.52 10.72 -21.09
CA GLN A 77 9.02 10.36 -19.78
C GLN A 77 7.59 9.80 -19.83
N ALA A 78 6.71 10.41 -20.62
CA ALA A 78 5.34 9.91 -20.80
C ALA A 78 5.29 8.51 -21.46
N PHE A 79 6.18 8.23 -22.42
CA PHE A 79 6.28 6.91 -23.06
C PHE A 79 6.97 5.87 -22.17
N SER A 80 8.02 6.27 -21.43
CA SER A 80 8.75 5.45 -20.45
C SER A 80 7.84 4.98 -19.32
N ASP A 81 7.05 5.89 -18.75
CA ASP A 81 6.29 5.62 -17.53
C ASP A 81 5.00 4.84 -17.80
N GLY A 82 4.56 4.76 -19.06
CA GLY A 82 3.35 4.05 -19.47
C GLY A 82 3.33 2.57 -19.07
N GLY A 83 4.43 1.84 -19.26
CA GLY A 83 4.53 0.41 -18.89
C GLY A 83 4.39 0.17 -17.38
N PRO A 84 5.24 0.78 -16.54
CA PRO A 84 5.15 0.69 -15.09
C PRO A 84 3.81 1.16 -14.52
N LEU A 85 3.22 2.23 -15.07
CA LEU A 85 1.93 2.75 -14.60
C LEU A 85 0.76 1.85 -14.97
N VAL A 86 0.75 1.26 -16.17
CA VAL A 86 -0.24 0.24 -16.55
C VAL A 86 -0.11 -0.99 -15.66
N PHE A 87 1.13 -1.40 -15.35
CA PHE A 87 1.36 -2.48 -14.40
C PHE A 87 0.82 -2.12 -13.01
N ALA A 88 1.09 -0.91 -12.50
CA ALA A 88 0.56 -0.46 -11.22
C ALA A 88 -0.99 -0.38 -11.20
N ALA A 89 -1.61 -0.02 -12.33
CA ALA A 89 -3.07 0.03 -12.45
C ALA A 89 -3.70 -1.38 -12.45
N LEU A 90 -3.12 -2.36 -13.14
CA LEU A 90 -3.66 -3.72 -13.24
C LEU A 90 -3.26 -4.61 -12.05
N PHE A 91 -2.04 -4.44 -11.56
CA PHE A 91 -1.41 -5.29 -10.56
C PHE A 91 -1.08 -4.57 -9.26
N GLY A 92 -1.60 -3.36 -9.04
CA GLY A 92 -1.41 -2.60 -7.78
C GLY A 92 -1.85 -3.38 -6.53
N TRP A 93 -2.77 -4.33 -6.66
CA TRP A 93 -3.14 -5.24 -5.59
C TRP A 93 -1.99 -6.18 -5.16
N LEU A 94 -1.10 -6.60 -6.07
CA LEU A 94 0.10 -7.36 -5.72
C LEU A 94 1.08 -6.50 -4.92
N ILE A 95 1.21 -5.22 -5.31
CA ILE A 95 2.03 -4.25 -4.58
C ILE A 95 1.46 -4.11 -3.15
N ALA A 96 0.15 -3.93 -3.00
CA ALA A 96 -0.51 -3.87 -1.70
C ALA A 96 -0.24 -5.11 -0.83
N LEU A 97 -0.30 -6.31 -1.40
CA LEU A 97 0.02 -7.55 -0.68
C LEU A 97 1.50 -7.64 -0.29
N ALA A 98 2.42 -7.24 -1.18
CA ALA A 98 3.85 -7.21 -0.90
C ALA A 98 4.16 -6.26 0.27
N TYR A 99 3.55 -5.08 0.29
CA TYR A 99 3.67 -4.12 1.39
C TYR A 99 2.99 -4.58 2.68
N ALA A 100 1.97 -5.43 2.58
CA ALA A 100 1.35 -6.04 3.76
C ALA A 100 2.22 -7.15 4.37
N ALA A 101 3.09 -7.80 3.60
CA ALA A 101 3.85 -8.97 4.04
C ALA A 101 4.67 -8.76 5.33
N PRO A 102 5.43 -7.65 5.51
CA PRO A 102 6.13 -7.38 6.76
C PRO A 102 5.19 -7.36 7.98
N TRP A 103 3.96 -6.86 7.82
CA TRP A 103 2.97 -6.82 8.90
C TRP A 103 2.47 -8.21 9.28
N PHE A 104 2.28 -9.09 8.30
CA PHE A 104 1.94 -10.50 8.56
C PHE A 104 3.06 -11.21 9.35
N VAL A 105 4.32 -10.94 9.00
CA VAL A 105 5.49 -11.47 9.74
C VAL A 105 5.48 -10.99 11.19
N LEU A 106 5.28 -9.68 11.43
CA LEU A 106 5.18 -9.13 12.78
C LEU A 106 4.02 -9.72 13.58
N PHE A 107 2.86 -9.88 12.96
CA PHE A 107 1.70 -10.51 13.59
C PHE A 107 1.97 -11.98 13.95
N TRP A 108 2.64 -12.72 13.08
CA TRP A 108 3.03 -14.10 13.35
C TRP A 108 4.02 -14.19 14.51
N MET A 109 5.03 -13.32 14.56
CA MET A 109 5.95 -13.25 15.70
C MET A 109 5.24 -12.92 17.01
N ALA A 110 4.33 -11.94 17.01
CA ALA A 110 3.57 -11.54 18.19
C ALA A 110 2.66 -12.66 18.71
N THR A 111 2.01 -13.41 17.82
CA THR A 111 1.19 -14.57 18.20
C THR A 111 2.03 -15.73 18.73
N TRP A 112 3.19 -15.99 18.14
CA TRP A 112 4.14 -16.99 18.62
C TRP A 112 4.64 -16.66 20.03
N LEU A 113 5.07 -15.41 20.27
CA LEU A 113 5.52 -14.95 21.58
C LEU A 113 4.41 -15.06 22.64
N ARG A 114 3.18 -14.66 22.32
CA ARG A 114 2.03 -14.79 23.24
C ARG A 114 1.76 -16.25 23.62
N ASN A 115 1.92 -17.17 22.67
CA ASN A 115 1.72 -18.59 22.93
C ASN A 115 2.87 -19.17 23.76
N LEU A 116 4.10 -18.72 23.54
CA LEU A 116 5.27 -19.11 24.32
C LEU A 116 5.13 -18.69 25.78
N VAL A 117 4.78 -17.42 26.04
CA VAL A 117 4.53 -16.90 27.39
C VAL A 117 3.41 -17.69 28.11
N ARG A 118 2.34 -18.05 27.38
CA ARG A 118 1.25 -18.89 27.91
C ARG A 118 1.62 -20.34 28.19
N ARG A 119 2.68 -20.86 27.57
CA ARG A 119 3.21 -22.20 27.86
C ARG A 119 4.07 -22.16 29.12
N PHE A 120 4.96 -21.17 29.24
CA PHE A 120 5.78 -20.99 30.44
C PHE A 120 4.92 -20.76 31.68
N ARG A 121 3.94 -19.85 31.64
CA ARG A 121 3.05 -19.61 32.78
C ARG A 121 2.28 -20.86 33.24
N ARG A 122 2.03 -21.82 32.35
CA ARG A 122 1.35 -23.09 32.68
C ARG A 122 2.28 -24.19 33.19
N ALA A 123 3.59 -24.00 33.10
CA ALA A 123 4.58 -24.95 33.62
C ALA A 123 4.99 -24.62 35.07
N ASP A 124 4.69 -23.40 35.53
CA ASP A 124 4.95 -22.91 36.88
C ASP A 124 3.74 -23.05 37.83
N ASP A 125 2.55 -23.39 37.31
CA ASP A 125 1.31 -23.69 38.04
C ASP A 125 1.13 -25.20 38.20
#